data_AF-A0A3M1DZ19-F1
#
_entry.id   AF-A0A3M1DZ19-F1
#
_cell.length_a   1.000
_cell.length_b   1.000
_cell.length_c   1.000
_cell.angle_alpha   90.00
_cell.angle_beta   90.00
_cell.angle_gamma   90.00
#
_symmetry.space_group_name_H-M   'P 1'
#
loop_
_entity.id
_entity.type
_entity.pdbx_description
1 polymer ?
#
loop_
_entity_poly.entity_id
_entity_poly.type
_entity_poly.pdbx_seq_one_letter_code
_entity_poly.pdbx_strand_id
1 'polypeptide(L)'
;MVSATGPTEPYLPFVVRRERLLLLVALLFVLSGAAMLARTVPALGVHGLASLILSWALSFAAAHVSLTRRLACRDPLILPSVALLTGWGMLTVARLAPNFLPRQATWVMVSTLAMLLVAQAGRDLRWLYRYRYTWLLAGLLLLAATLVLGVNPAGAGPRLWLGIGGAYFQPSEPLKLLLTVYLASYLAERRELLLETGPRVGRIRLPSLAYLGPLVVMFGLAVLLLAAQQDPGAAMLLFFTFLAMLYLATGQWGYVAGGLALFG
;
A
#
# COMPACT_ATOMS: atom_id res chain seq x y z
N MET A 1 -24.68 7.58 33.66
CA MET A 1 -24.66 8.75 32.77
C MET A 1 -23.49 9.64 33.18
N VAL A 2 -22.35 9.52 32.52
CA VAL A 2 -21.22 10.44 32.68
C VAL A 2 -21.03 11.10 31.32
N SER A 3 -21.36 12.38 31.26
CA SER A 3 -21.19 13.27 30.12
C SER A 3 -19.71 13.51 29.89
N ALA A 4 -19.14 12.92 28.84
CA ALA A 4 -17.80 13.22 28.36
C ALA A 4 -17.87 14.38 27.35
N THR A 5 -18.08 15.60 27.83
CA THR A 5 -17.81 16.81 27.05
C THR A 5 -16.29 17.07 27.09
N GLY A 6 -15.56 16.39 26.21
CA GLY A 6 -14.22 16.83 25.82
C GLY A 6 -14.29 18.18 25.10
N PRO A 7 -13.19 18.94 24.99
CA PRO A 7 -13.19 20.26 24.39
C PRO A 7 -13.72 20.18 22.94
N THR A 8 -14.86 20.81 22.69
CA THR A 8 -15.44 21.04 21.36
C THR A 8 -14.75 22.21 20.66
N GLU A 9 -13.42 22.22 20.66
CA GLU A 9 -12.61 23.16 19.89
C GLU A 9 -12.68 22.78 18.40
N PRO A 10 -12.84 23.74 17.48
CA PRO A 10 -12.99 23.51 16.05
C PRO A 10 -11.65 23.11 15.44
N TYR A 11 -11.20 21.87 15.65
CA TYR A 11 -10.06 21.30 14.93
C TYR A 11 -10.39 21.08 13.43
N LEU A 12 -11.67 21.06 13.07
CA LEU A 12 -12.18 20.72 11.74
C LEU A 12 -11.85 21.76 10.63
N PRO A 13 -12.01 23.08 10.83
CA PRO A 13 -11.78 24.06 9.78
C PRO A 13 -10.30 24.17 9.39
N PHE A 14 -9.39 23.99 10.35
CA PHE A 14 -7.95 24.07 10.10
C PHE A 14 -7.46 22.90 9.25
N VAL A 15 -7.86 21.66 9.60
CA VAL A 15 -7.50 20.44 8.85
C VAL A 15 -7.99 20.54 7.40
N VAL A 16 -9.26 20.90 7.20
CA VAL A 16 -9.83 21.04 5.85
C VAL A 16 -9.16 22.17 5.08
N ARG A 17 -8.90 23.33 5.72
CA ARG A 17 -8.22 24.46 5.06
C ARG A 17 -6.79 24.10 4.65
N ARG A 18 -6.02 23.46 5.53
CA ARG A 18 -4.64 23.05 5.25
C ARG A 18 -4.58 22.02 4.14
N GLU A 19 -5.44 21.01 4.18
CA GLU A 19 -5.51 20.00 3.13
C GLU A 19 -5.86 20.63 1.78
N ARG A 20 -6.86 21.53 1.74
CA ARG A 20 -7.22 22.28 0.52
C ARG A 20 -6.07 23.10 -0.03
N LEU A 21 -5.34 23.81 0.82
CA LEU A 21 -4.17 24.59 0.40
C LEU A 21 -3.09 23.70 -0.22
N LEU A 22 -2.81 22.55 0.40
CA LEU A 22 -1.82 21.60 -0.14
C LEU A 22 -2.28 20.94 -1.43
N LEU A 23 -3.58 20.64 -1.58
CA LEU A 23 -4.16 20.16 -2.84
C LEU A 23 -4.08 21.22 -3.94
N LEU A 24 -4.25 22.51 -3.61
CA LEU A 24 -4.05 23.60 -4.56
C LEU A 24 -2.59 23.69 -5.01
N VAL A 25 -1.62 23.52 -4.11
CA VAL A 25 -0.20 23.45 -4.48
C VAL A 25 0.06 22.28 -5.43
N ALA A 26 -0.48 21.09 -5.12
CA ALA A 26 -0.35 19.93 -6.01
C ALA A 26 -1.03 20.16 -7.37
N LEU A 27 -2.19 20.81 -7.40
CA LEU A 27 -2.88 21.18 -8.65
C LEU A 27 -2.04 22.15 -9.49
N LEU A 28 -1.49 23.19 -8.87
CA LEU A 28 -0.62 24.15 -9.57
C LEU A 28 0.62 23.47 -10.15
N PHE A 29 1.21 22.51 -9.43
CA PHE A 29 2.31 21.69 -9.94
C PHE A 29 1.90 20.85 -11.16
N VAL A 30 0.74 20.20 -11.12
CA VAL A 30 0.23 19.41 -12.25
C VAL A 30 -0.09 20.29 -13.46
N LEU A 31 -0.72 21.45 -13.24
CA LEU A 31 -1.05 22.39 -14.31
C LEU A 31 0.18 23.00 -14.96
N SER A 32 1.21 23.37 -14.18
CA SER A 32 2.46 23.90 -14.72
C SER A 32 3.20 22.83 -15.54
N GLY A 33 3.27 21.59 -15.05
CA GLY A 33 3.81 20.45 -15.78
C GLY A 33 3.03 20.17 -17.07
N ALA A 34 1.69 20.20 -17.03
CA ALA A 34 0.85 20.00 -18.20
C ALA A 34 1.05 21.11 -19.24
N ALA A 35 1.18 22.37 -18.81
CA ALA A 35 1.46 23.50 -19.69
C ALA A 35 2.83 23.37 -20.38
N MET A 36 3.85 22.89 -19.66
CA MET A 36 5.16 22.57 -20.25
C MET A 36 5.06 21.42 -21.26
N LEU A 37 4.33 20.34 -20.93
CA LEU A 37 4.14 19.19 -21.82
C LEU A 37 3.36 19.54 -23.09
N ALA A 38 2.39 20.45 -23.00
CA ALA A 38 1.65 20.96 -24.16
C ALA A 38 2.56 21.58 -25.23
N ARG A 39 3.76 22.05 -24.86
CA ARG A 39 4.74 22.64 -25.77
C ARG A 39 5.85 21.66 -26.18
N THR A 40 6.16 20.71 -25.32
CA THR A 40 7.33 19.83 -25.48
C THR A 40 6.98 18.43 -25.99
N VAL A 41 5.71 18.01 -25.88
CA VAL A 41 5.23 16.70 -26.30
C VAL A 41 3.98 16.86 -27.19
N PRO A 42 4.16 17.19 -28.50
CA PRO A 42 3.03 17.40 -29.42
C PRO A 42 2.10 16.17 -29.53
N ALA A 43 2.67 14.96 -29.42
CA ALA A 43 1.93 13.69 -29.47
C ALA A 43 0.85 13.55 -28.39
N LEU A 44 0.92 14.32 -27.29
CA LEU A 44 -0.06 14.30 -26.22
C LEU A 44 -1.42 14.83 -26.68
N GLY A 45 -1.40 15.86 -27.54
CA GLY A 45 -2.60 16.56 -28.01
C GLY A 45 -3.49 17.11 -26.89
N VAL A 46 -4.65 17.65 -27.29
CA VAL A 46 -5.66 18.16 -26.34
C VAL A 46 -6.29 17.05 -25.50
N HIS A 47 -6.48 15.86 -26.09
CA HIS A 47 -7.09 14.74 -25.39
C HIS A 47 -6.18 14.16 -24.30
N GLY A 48 -4.87 14.06 -24.54
CA GLY A 48 -3.91 13.60 -23.52
C GLY A 48 -3.82 14.59 -22.37
N LEU A 49 -3.73 15.89 -22.66
CA LEU A 49 -3.75 16.96 -21.63
C LEU A 49 -5.04 16.93 -20.81
N ALA A 50 -6.20 16.83 -21.48
CA ALA A 50 -7.48 16.74 -20.80
C ALA A 50 -7.56 15.49 -19.92
N SER A 51 -7.11 14.32 -20.41
CA SER A 51 -7.11 13.08 -19.63
C SER A 51 -6.26 13.20 -18.37
N LEU A 52 -5.08 13.83 -18.45
CA LEU A 52 -4.20 14.05 -17.29
C LEU A 52 -4.82 15.00 -16.26
N ILE A 53 -5.28 16.17 -16.70
CA ILE A 53 -5.77 17.21 -15.81
C ILE A 53 -7.11 16.79 -15.18
N LEU A 54 -8.05 16.32 -16.01
CA LEU A 54 -9.40 15.99 -15.54
C LEU A 54 -9.40 14.76 -14.65
N SER A 55 -8.70 13.67 -15.02
CA SER A 55 -8.72 12.47 -14.19
C SER A 55 -8.07 12.73 -12.83
N TRP A 56 -6.98 13.49 -12.79
CA TRP A 56 -6.32 13.87 -11.54
C TRP A 56 -7.22 14.78 -10.70
N ALA A 57 -7.73 15.87 -11.28
CA ALA A 57 -8.54 16.85 -10.55
C ALA A 57 -9.83 16.24 -10.03
N LEU A 58 -10.55 15.46 -10.85
CA LEU A 58 -11.78 14.79 -10.44
C LEU A 58 -11.51 13.78 -9.33
N SER A 59 -10.43 12.99 -9.44
CA SER A 59 -10.08 11.97 -8.43
C SER A 59 -9.81 12.61 -7.07
N PHE A 60 -8.92 13.60 -7.01
CA PHE A 60 -8.53 14.20 -5.72
C PHE A 60 -9.57 15.17 -5.16
N ALA A 61 -10.38 15.82 -6.01
CA ALA A 61 -11.53 16.60 -5.56
C ALA A 61 -12.62 15.68 -4.97
N ALA A 62 -12.96 14.58 -5.66
CA ALA A 62 -13.92 13.60 -5.15
C ALA A 62 -13.42 12.96 -3.85
N ALA A 63 -12.14 12.62 -3.77
CA ALA A 63 -11.51 12.13 -2.55
C ALA A 63 -11.63 13.14 -1.40
N HIS A 64 -11.23 14.39 -1.63
CA HIS A 64 -11.32 15.46 -0.64
C HIS A 64 -12.74 15.64 -0.10
N VAL A 65 -13.73 15.76 -1.00
CA VAL A 65 -15.13 15.97 -0.63
C VAL A 65 -15.68 14.77 0.15
N SER A 66 -15.53 13.56 -0.37
CA SER A 66 -16.06 12.34 0.26
C SER A 66 -15.42 12.08 1.61
N LEU A 67 -14.10 12.21 1.72
CA LEU A 67 -13.41 12.00 2.98
C LEU A 67 -13.80 13.08 3.99
N THR A 68 -13.98 14.35 3.59
CA THR A 68 -14.34 15.43 4.54
C THR A 68 -15.72 15.24 5.14
N ARG A 69 -16.63 14.62 4.38
CA ARG A 69 -17.97 14.29 4.87
C ARG A 69 -17.99 13.14 5.88
N ARG A 70 -17.03 12.21 5.83
CA ARG A 70 -17.04 10.98 6.66
C ARG A 70 -15.96 10.90 7.74
N LEU A 71 -14.81 11.53 7.50
CA LEU A 71 -13.62 11.40 8.33
C LEU A 71 -13.21 12.78 8.85
N ALA A 72 -13.91 13.23 9.90
CA ALA A 72 -13.72 14.53 10.53
C ALA A 72 -12.30 14.74 11.10
N CYS A 73 -11.68 13.69 11.66
CA CYS A 73 -10.37 13.75 12.30
C CYS A 73 -9.26 13.05 11.48
N ARG A 74 -9.27 13.18 10.14
CA ARG A 74 -8.19 12.61 9.31
C ARG A 74 -6.94 13.50 9.30
N ASP A 75 -5.81 12.89 8.98
CA ASP A 75 -4.56 13.62 8.73
C ASP A 75 -4.67 14.47 7.45
N PRO A 76 -4.41 15.79 7.51
CA PRO A 76 -4.51 16.68 6.34
C PRO A 76 -3.35 16.58 5.34
N LEU A 77 -2.31 15.80 5.60
CA LEU A 77 -1.10 15.72 4.78
C LEU A 77 -1.11 14.52 3.83
N ILE A 78 -1.71 13.41 4.22
CA ILE A 78 -1.65 12.15 3.45
C ILE A 78 -2.27 12.31 2.06
N LEU A 79 -3.51 12.83 1.98
CA LEU A 79 -4.21 12.96 0.69
C LEU A 79 -3.47 13.92 -0.27
N PRO A 80 -3.03 15.13 0.14
CA PRO A 80 -2.22 15.99 -0.71
C PRO A 80 -0.88 15.41 -1.13
N SER A 81 -0.19 14.68 -0.25
CA SER A 81 1.07 14.00 -0.60
C SER A 81 0.85 12.95 -1.69
N VAL A 82 -0.19 12.13 -1.55
CA VAL A 82 -0.58 11.15 -2.57
C VAL A 82 -0.98 11.85 -3.87
N ALA A 83 -1.72 12.97 -3.79
CA ALA A 83 -2.10 13.76 -4.95
C ALA A 83 -0.89 14.30 -5.71
N LEU A 84 0.07 14.88 -5.00
CA LEU A 84 1.31 15.40 -5.59
C LEU A 84 2.12 14.29 -6.27
N LEU A 85 2.36 13.18 -5.58
CA LEU A 85 3.13 12.06 -6.11
C LEU A 85 2.44 11.40 -7.30
N THR A 86 1.12 11.25 -7.26
CA THR A 86 0.33 10.73 -8.38
C THR A 86 0.40 11.68 -9.58
N GLY A 87 0.28 12.99 -9.34
CA GLY A 87 0.39 14.02 -10.37
C GLY A 87 1.76 14.01 -11.04
N TRP A 88 2.83 13.91 -10.26
CA TRP A 88 4.18 13.75 -10.77
C TRP A 88 4.33 12.46 -11.60
N GLY A 89 3.85 11.33 -11.09
CA GLY A 89 3.86 10.07 -11.84
C GLY A 89 3.15 10.20 -13.20
N MET A 90 1.97 10.81 -13.23
CA MET A 90 1.21 11.05 -14.47
C MET A 90 1.94 11.98 -15.45
N LEU A 91 2.58 13.07 -14.96
CA LEU A 91 3.40 13.94 -15.80
C LEU A 91 4.59 13.19 -16.42
N THR A 92 5.22 12.31 -15.64
CA THR A 92 6.33 11.48 -16.12
C THR A 92 5.87 10.49 -17.19
N VAL A 93 4.72 9.83 -16.99
CA VAL A 93 4.12 8.94 -18.01
C VAL A 93 3.75 9.72 -19.27
N ALA A 94 3.11 10.89 -19.13
CA ALA A 94 2.76 11.77 -20.24
C ALA A 94 3.99 12.21 -21.05
N ARG A 95 5.15 12.38 -20.38
CA ARG A 95 6.42 12.72 -21.02
C ARG A 95 7.08 11.54 -21.73
N LEU A 96 7.19 10.39 -21.06
CA LEU A 96 8.01 9.27 -21.54
C LEU A 96 7.23 8.32 -22.46
N ALA A 97 5.94 8.12 -22.20
CA ALA A 97 5.13 7.13 -22.87
C ALA A 97 3.66 7.61 -22.99
N PRO A 98 3.40 8.69 -23.76
CA PRO A 98 2.09 9.35 -23.81
C PRO A 98 0.94 8.41 -24.20
N ASN A 99 1.20 7.36 -24.99
CA ASN A 99 0.22 6.35 -25.38
C ASN A 99 -0.37 5.56 -24.19
N PHE A 100 0.33 5.50 -23.06
CA PHE A 100 -0.15 4.83 -21.84
C PHE A 100 -0.93 5.76 -20.90
N LEU A 101 -0.90 7.07 -21.13
CA LEU A 101 -1.53 8.05 -20.25
C LEU A 101 -3.04 7.85 -20.07
N PRO A 102 -3.84 7.55 -21.11
CA PRO A 102 -5.28 7.30 -20.93
C PRO A 102 -5.54 6.11 -19.99
N ARG A 103 -4.76 5.04 -20.13
CA ARG A 103 -4.85 3.87 -19.24
C ARG A 103 -4.45 4.24 -17.81
N GLN A 104 -3.39 5.03 -17.64
CA GLN A 104 -2.98 5.54 -16.33
C GLN A 104 -4.07 6.40 -15.69
N ALA A 105 -4.71 7.28 -16.46
CA ALA A 105 -5.83 8.10 -16.00
C ALA A 105 -7.00 7.24 -15.50
N THR A 106 -7.36 6.18 -16.23
CA THR A 106 -8.38 5.21 -15.80
C THR A 106 -7.99 4.54 -14.48
N TRP A 107 -6.74 4.07 -14.34
CA TRP A 107 -6.29 3.43 -13.10
C TRP A 107 -6.28 4.35 -11.90
N VAL A 108 -5.96 5.64 -12.07
CA VAL A 108 -6.07 6.65 -10.99
C VAL A 108 -7.52 6.82 -10.54
N MET A 109 -8.48 6.83 -11.48
CA MET A 109 -9.90 6.91 -11.13
C MET A 109 -10.39 5.63 -10.43
N VAL A 110 -9.98 4.45 -10.92
CA VAL A 110 -10.32 3.15 -10.32
C VAL A 110 -9.74 3.01 -8.92
N SER A 111 -8.47 3.39 -8.72
CA SER A 111 -7.83 3.33 -7.40
C SER A 111 -8.46 4.30 -6.40
N THR A 112 -8.82 5.51 -6.87
CA THR A 112 -9.56 6.49 -6.06
C THR A 112 -10.93 5.96 -5.67
N LEU A 113 -11.66 5.33 -6.60
CA LEU A 113 -12.94 4.70 -6.31
C LEU A 113 -12.78 3.57 -5.28
N ALA A 114 -11.80 2.69 -5.47
CA ALA A 114 -11.51 1.61 -4.52
C ALA A 114 -11.18 2.15 -3.12
N MET A 115 -10.32 3.17 -3.02
CA MET A 115 -10.01 3.84 -1.76
C MET A 115 -11.27 4.43 -1.12
N LEU A 116 -12.13 5.10 -1.90
CA LEU A 116 -13.37 5.67 -1.41
C LEU A 116 -14.36 4.60 -0.94
N LEU A 117 -14.44 3.45 -1.61
CA LEU A 117 -15.27 2.33 -1.17
C LEU A 117 -14.78 1.78 0.17
N VAL A 118 -13.48 1.58 0.32
CA VAL A 118 -12.88 1.13 1.60
C VAL A 118 -13.13 2.16 2.71
N ALA A 119 -12.94 3.45 2.43
CA ALA A 119 -13.21 4.52 3.40
C ALA A 119 -14.70 4.59 3.80
N GLN A 120 -15.61 4.15 2.93
CA GLN A 120 -17.04 4.11 3.17
C GLN A 120 -17.52 2.83 3.87
N ALA A 121 -16.84 1.70 3.67
CA ALA A 121 -17.18 0.41 4.25
C ALA A 121 -17.11 0.37 5.79
N GLY A 122 -16.51 1.39 6.41
CA GLY A 122 -16.48 1.58 7.85
C GLY A 122 -15.10 1.38 8.46
N ARG A 123 -14.98 1.67 9.77
CA ARG A 123 -13.71 1.64 10.50
C ARG A 123 -13.44 0.31 11.21
N ASP A 124 -14.40 -0.61 11.18
CA ASP A 124 -14.26 -1.87 11.89
C ASP A 124 -13.39 -2.84 11.09
N LEU A 125 -12.11 -2.90 11.43
CA LEU A 125 -11.14 -3.83 10.85
C LEU A 125 -11.02 -5.14 11.65
N ARG A 126 -11.89 -5.39 12.64
CA ARG A 126 -11.82 -6.60 13.48
C ARG A 126 -12.02 -7.89 12.70
N TRP A 127 -12.75 -7.84 11.58
CA TRP A 127 -12.88 -9.00 10.69
C TRP A 127 -11.53 -9.42 10.08
N LEU A 128 -10.65 -8.46 9.80
CA LEU A 128 -9.32 -8.72 9.25
C LEU A 128 -8.42 -9.36 10.32
N TYR A 129 -8.52 -8.89 11.58
CA TYR A 129 -7.84 -9.49 12.72
C TYR A 129 -8.33 -10.92 13.04
N ARG A 130 -9.66 -11.12 13.04
CA ARG A 130 -10.31 -12.39 13.38
C ARG A 130 -9.99 -13.49 12.38
N TYR A 131 -9.97 -13.15 11.09
CA TYR A 131 -9.74 -14.11 10.00
C TYR A 131 -8.34 -14.00 9.38
N ARG A 132 -7.35 -13.52 10.14
CA ARG A 132 -5.98 -13.27 9.67
C ARG A 132 -5.36 -14.43 8.88
N TYR A 133 -5.56 -15.66 9.37
CA TYR A 133 -5.02 -16.86 8.73
C TYR A 133 -5.76 -17.20 7.44
N THR A 134 -7.10 -17.08 7.46
CA THR A 134 -7.93 -17.31 6.28
C THR A 134 -7.58 -16.35 5.16
N TRP A 135 -7.44 -15.06 5.47
CA TRP A 135 -7.06 -14.04 4.50
C TRP A 135 -5.66 -14.28 3.95
N LEU A 136 -4.67 -14.49 4.83
CA LEU A 136 -3.30 -14.73 4.37
C LEU A 136 -3.21 -16.01 3.52
N LEU A 137 -3.86 -17.10 3.93
CA LEU A 137 -3.88 -18.34 3.17
C LEU A 137 -4.57 -18.15 1.81
N ALA A 138 -5.68 -17.40 1.74
CA ALA A 138 -6.32 -17.05 0.47
C ALA A 138 -5.37 -16.25 -0.45
N GLY A 139 -4.62 -15.30 0.10
CA GLY A 139 -3.60 -14.55 -0.64
C GLY A 139 -2.46 -15.44 -1.14
N LEU A 140 -1.96 -16.35 -0.30
CA LEU A 140 -0.92 -17.31 -0.66
C LEU A 140 -1.39 -18.30 -1.73
N LEU A 141 -2.63 -18.78 -1.65
CA LEU A 141 -3.23 -19.64 -2.66
C LEU A 141 -3.42 -18.90 -3.98
N LEU A 142 -3.83 -17.63 -3.95
CA LEU A 142 -3.94 -16.80 -5.15
C LEU A 142 -2.56 -16.55 -5.79
N LEU A 143 -1.53 -16.34 -4.97
CA LEU A 143 -0.14 -16.26 -5.44
C LEU A 143 0.35 -17.62 -5.99
N ALA A 144 0.02 -18.73 -5.35
CA ALA A 144 0.35 -20.05 -5.87
C ALA A 144 -0.35 -20.31 -7.21
N ALA A 145 -1.60 -19.87 -7.37
CA ALA A 145 -2.35 -20.00 -8.62
C ALA A 145 -1.65 -19.28 -9.79
N THR A 146 -0.96 -18.16 -9.55
CA THR A 146 -0.16 -17.49 -10.60
C THR A 146 1.01 -18.31 -11.11
N LEU A 147 1.53 -19.29 -10.37
CA LEU A 147 2.58 -20.16 -10.92
C LEU A 147 2.09 -21.00 -12.10
N VAL A 148 0.80 -21.34 -12.11
CA VAL A 148 0.17 -22.17 -13.16
C VAL A 148 -0.55 -21.30 -14.19
N LEU A 149 -1.32 -20.32 -13.73
CA LEU A 149 -2.20 -19.48 -14.56
C LEU A 149 -1.60 -18.11 -14.93
N GLY A 150 -0.40 -17.83 -14.45
CA GLY A 150 0.23 -16.53 -14.61
C GLY A 150 0.55 -16.21 -16.06
N VAL A 151 0.46 -14.93 -16.39
CA VAL A 151 0.84 -14.34 -17.67
C VAL A 151 1.80 -13.18 -17.43
N ASN A 152 2.52 -12.80 -18.48
CA ASN A 152 3.30 -11.58 -18.47
C ASN A 152 2.66 -10.58 -19.46
N PRO A 153 2.21 -9.39 -19.01
CA PRO A 153 1.58 -8.39 -19.88
C PRO A 153 2.46 -7.92 -21.04
N ALA A 154 3.79 -8.01 -20.91
CA ALA A 154 4.76 -7.65 -21.94
C ALA A 154 5.10 -8.82 -22.88
N GLY A 155 4.52 -10.01 -22.68
CA GLY A 155 4.72 -11.20 -23.51
C GLY A 155 5.98 -12.00 -23.20
N ALA A 156 7.00 -11.39 -22.59
CA ALA A 156 8.24 -12.06 -22.20
C ALA A 156 8.60 -11.75 -20.73
N GLY A 157 9.19 -12.75 -20.05
CA GLY A 157 9.63 -12.64 -18.66
C GLY A 157 8.70 -13.34 -17.66
N PRO A 158 8.88 -13.07 -16.34
CA PRO A 158 8.18 -13.78 -15.27
C PRO A 158 6.65 -13.63 -15.34
N ARG A 159 5.94 -14.73 -15.09
CA ARG A 159 4.47 -14.83 -15.18
C ARG A 159 3.79 -14.40 -13.88
N LEU A 160 3.89 -13.10 -13.56
CA LEU A 160 3.47 -12.55 -12.26
C LEU A 160 1.99 -12.16 -12.19
N TRP A 161 1.30 -12.09 -13.33
CA TRP A 161 -0.01 -11.47 -13.43
C TRP A 161 -1.10 -12.47 -13.75
N LEU A 162 -2.30 -12.28 -13.22
CA LEU A 162 -3.51 -12.91 -13.69
C LEU A 162 -4.21 -11.96 -14.67
N GLY A 163 -4.42 -12.40 -15.90
CA GLY A 163 -5.06 -11.61 -16.95
C GLY A 163 -6.52 -12.00 -17.14
N ILE A 164 -7.43 -11.03 -17.10
CA ILE A 164 -8.86 -11.22 -17.44
C ILE A 164 -9.31 -10.04 -18.31
N GLY A 165 -9.72 -10.31 -19.55
CA GLY A 165 -10.33 -9.29 -20.43
C GLY A 165 -9.46 -8.06 -20.72
N GLY A 166 -8.14 -8.21 -20.78
CA GLY A 166 -7.19 -7.10 -21.00
C GLY A 166 -6.81 -6.30 -19.74
N ALA A 167 -7.37 -6.64 -18.59
CA ALA A 167 -6.90 -6.19 -17.29
C ALA A 167 -5.95 -7.22 -16.67
N TYR A 168 -4.95 -6.73 -15.95
CA TYR A 168 -3.95 -7.56 -15.29
C TYR A 168 -3.95 -7.26 -13.80
N PHE A 169 -4.01 -8.32 -12.99
CA PHE A 169 -3.99 -8.26 -11.54
C PHE A 169 -2.76 -9.02 -11.02
N GLN A 170 -1.92 -8.36 -10.22
CA GLN A 170 -0.75 -8.99 -9.63
C GLN A 170 -1.07 -9.45 -8.21
N PRO A 171 -1.16 -10.77 -7.91
CA PRO A 171 -1.53 -11.25 -6.59
C PRO A 171 -0.53 -10.93 -5.48
N SER A 172 0.72 -10.62 -5.81
CA SER A 172 1.71 -10.21 -4.81
C SER A 172 1.36 -8.86 -4.16
N GLU A 173 0.59 -8.00 -4.85
CA GLU A 173 0.14 -6.70 -4.32
C GLU A 173 -0.77 -6.83 -3.09
N PRO A 174 -1.93 -7.51 -3.14
CA PRO A 174 -2.74 -7.74 -1.96
C PRO A 174 -2.02 -8.61 -0.92
N LEU A 175 -1.17 -9.57 -1.33
CA LEU A 175 -0.44 -10.42 -0.38
C LEU A 175 0.43 -9.59 0.57
N LYS A 176 1.06 -8.51 0.10
CA LYS A 176 1.82 -7.58 0.95
C LYS A 176 0.97 -7.02 2.09
N LEU A 177 -0.24 -6.58 1.79
CA LEU A 177 -1.17 -6.05 2.80
C LEU A 177 -1.64 -7.15 3.76
N LEU A 178 -2.00 -8.32 3.22
CA LEU A 178 -2.49 -9.45 4.01
C LEU A 178 -1.43 -9.99 4.97
N LEU A 179 -0.18 -10.10 4.52
CA LEU A 179 0.94 -10.51 5.37
C LEU A 179 1.21 -9.45 6.44
N THR A 180 1.16 -8.16 6.10
CA THR A 180 1.33 -7.07 7.08
C THR A 180 0.26 -7.16 8.17
N VAL A 181 -1.00 -7.41 7.81
CA VAL A 181 -2.09 -7.57 8.78
C VAL A 181 -1.90 -8.82 9.62
N TYR A 182 -1.49 -9.93 9.02
CA TYR A 182 -1.18 -11.16 9.74
C TYR A 182 -0.06 -10.94 10.77
N LEU A 183 1.04 -10.32 10.36
CA LEU A 183 2.16 -9.99 11.26
C LEU A 183 1.69 -9.06 12.38
N ALA A 184 0.98 -7.98 12.06
CA ALA A 184 0.49 -7.04 13.05
C ALA A 184 -0.41 -7.71 14.08
N SER A 185 -1.38 -8.51 13.62
CA SER A 185 -2.34 -9.19 14.50
C SER A 185 -1.69 -10.29 15.33
N TYR A 186 -0.84 -11.12 14.72
CA TYR A 186 -0.13 -12.20 15.41
C TYR A 186 0.84 -11.67 16.48
N LEU A 187 1.65 -10.67 16.12
CA LEU A 187 2.60 -10.05 17.04
C LEU A 187 1.90 -9.33 18.19
N ALA A 188 0.78 -8.63 17.92
CA ALA A 188 0.01 -7.96 18.97
C ALA A 188 -0.56 -8.94 20.01
N GLU A 189 -1.09 -10.08 19.57
CA GLU A 189 -1.69 -11.09 20.47
C GLU A 189 -0.65 -11.88 21.27
N ARG A 190 0.54 -12.08 20.71
CA ARG A 190 1.60 -12.91 21.31
C ARG A 190 2.76 -12.09 21.88
N ARG A 191 2.60 -10.77 21.99
CA ARG A 191 3.68 -9.85 22.39
C ARG A 191 4.31 -10.24 23.73
N GLU A 192 3.50 -10.47 24.76
CA GLU A 192 3.98 -10.81 26.10
C GLU A 192 4.73 -12.15 26.09
N LEU A 193 4.18 -13.16 25.43
CA LEU A 193 4.80 -14.49 25.29
C LEU A 193 6.14 -14.45 24.52
N LEU A 194 6.24 -13.59 23.50
CA LEU A 194 7.49 -13.39 22.74
C LEU A 194 8.59 -12.70 23.57
N LEU A 195 8.21 -11.87 24.55
CA LEU A 195 9.14 -11.14 25.41
C LEU A 195 9.54 -11.94 26.67
N GLU A 196 8.63 -12.75 27.20
CA GLU A 196 8.81 -13.45 28.47
C GLU A 196 9.44 -14.83 28.33
N THR A 197 9.19 -15.53 27.22
CA THR A 197 9.59 -16.93 27.05
C THR A 197 10.73 -17.05 26.05
N GLY A 198 11.92 -17.41 26.53
CA GLY A 198 13.08 -17.52 25.65
C GLY A 198 14.42 -17.85 26.33
N PRO A 199 15.26 -18.74 25.75
CA PRO A 199 16.62 -18.94 26.22
C PRO A 199 17.45 -17.65 26.06
N ARG A 200 18.23 -17.32 27.08
CA ARG A 200 19.21 -16.23 27.01
C ARG A 200 20.49 -16.77 26.36
N VAL A 201 20.84 -16.26 25.20
CA VAL A 201 22.13 -16.50 24.55
C VAL A 201 22.94 -15.22 24.66
N GLY A 202 23.85 -15.16 25.64
CA GLY A 202 24.60 -13.94 25.97
C GLY A 202 23.70 -12.80 26.46
N ARG A 203 23.85 -11.60 25.89
CA ARG A 203 23.02 -10.41 26.20
C ARG A 203 21.66 -10.41 25.47
N ILE A 204 21.40 -11.38 24.60
CA ILE A 204 20.22 -11.42 23.73
C ILE A 204 19.27 -12.52 24.23
N ARG A 205 17.99 -12.19 24.39
CA ARG A 205 16.95 -13.15 24.78
C ARG A 205 16.17 -13.56 23.53
N LEU A 206 16.39 -14.79 23.07
CA LEU A 206 15.73 -15.35 21.89
C LEU A 206 14.31 -15.78 22.24
N PRO A 207 13.23 -15.29 21.58
CA PRO A 207 11.89 -15.79 21.76
C PRO A 207 11.84 -17.29 21.52
N SER A 208 10.91 -17.95 22.20
CA SER A 208 10.69 -19.37 21.96
C SER A 208 10.39 -19.62 20.47
N LEU A 209 11.08 -20.60 19.90
CA LEU A 209 10.91 -20.99 18.50
C LEU A 209 9.45 -21.43 18.21
N ALA A 210 8.74 -21.89 19.24
CA ALA A 210 7.33 -22.28 19.16
C ALA A 210 6.41 -21.09 18.82
N TYR A 211 6.71 -19.88 19.31
CA TYR A 211 5.91 -18.69 19.02
C TYR A 211 6.36 -17.95 17.75
N LEU A 212 7.64 -18.08 17.37
CA LEU A 212 8.11 -17.55 16.08
C LEU A 212 7.75 -18.47 14.90
N GLY A 213 7.55 -19.77 15.15
CA GLY A 213 7.31 -20.79 14.12
C GLY A 213 6.22 -20.41 13.11
N PRO A 214 4.97 -20.12 13.53
CA PRO A 214 3.90 -19.76 12.60
C PRO A 214 4.19 -18.50 11.77
N LEU A 215 4.91 -17.56 12.37
CA LEU A 215 5.27 -16.30 11.72
C LEU A 215 6.33 -16.53 10.64
N VAL A 216 7.39 -17.30 10.96
CA VAL A 216 8.45 -17.69 10.02
C VAL A 216 7.92 -18.61 8.92
N VAL A 217 7.04 -19.56 9.23
CA VAL A 217 6.46 -20.47 8.23
C VAL A 217 5.64 -19.72 7.19
N MET A 218 4.71 -18.86 7.64
CA MET A 218 3.85 -18.11 6.71
C MET A 218 4.64 -17.10 5.88
N PHE A 219 5.60 -16.41 6.51
CA PHE A 219 6.51 -15.51 5.83
C PHE A 219 7.40 -16.25 4.81
N GLY A 220 8.03 -17.35 5.24
CA GLY A 220 8.91 -18.17 4.42
C GLY A 220 8.18 -18.75 3.22
N LEU A 221 6.93 -19.20 3.40
CA LEU A 221 6.09 -19.66 2.29
C LEU A 221 5.81 -18.52 1.28
N ALA A 222 5.51 -17.31 1.75
CA ALA A 222 5.32 -16.15 0.87
C ALA A 222 6.59 -15.84 0.06
N VAL A 223 7.76 -15.81 0.71
CA VAL A 223 9.05 -15.56 0.05
C VAL A 223 9.39 -16.68 -0.93
N LEU A 224 9.16 -17.95 -0.56
CA LEU A 224 9.40 -19.10 -1.44
C LEU A 224 8.56 -19.01 -2.72
N LEU A 225 7.27 -18.68 -2.60
CA LEU A 225 6.38 -18.53 -3.75
C LEU A 225 6.83 -17.37 -4.65
N LEU A 226 7.25 -16.25 -4.09
CA LEU A 226 7.76 -15.10 -4.87
C LEU A 226 9.10 -15.41 -5.53
N ALA A 227 9.98 -16.16 -4.86
CA ALA A 227 11.23 -16.64 -5.44
C ALA A 227 10.96 -17.61 -6.61
N ALA A 228 9.99 -18.52 -6.47
CA ALA A 228 9.55 -19.41 -7.54
C ALA A 228 8.95 -18.63 -8.74
N GLN A 229 8.33 -17.47 -8.47
CA GLN A 229 7.85 -16.56 -9.50
C GLN A 229 8.93 -15.67 -10.11
N GLN A 230 10.17 -15.70 -9.60
CA GLN A 230 11.25 -14.80 -10.00
C GLN A 230 10.88 -13.31 -9.80
N ASP A 231 10.20 -12.99 -8.69
CA ASP A 231 9.87 -11.61 -8.26
C ASP A 231 10.70 -11.20 -7.03
N PRO A 232 12.01 -10.91 -7.21
CA PRO A 232 12.88 -10.53 -6.09
C PRO A 232 12.49 -9.19 -5.46
N GLY A 233 11.87 -8.30 -6.25
CA GLY A 233 11.42 -6.98 -5.75
C GLY A 233 10.33 -7.12 -4.70
N ALA A 234 9.28 -7.90 -4.99
CA ALA A 234 8.23 -8.17 -4.02
C ALA A 234 8.75 -8.95 -2.80
N ALA A 235 9.63 -9.94 -3.01
CA ALA A 235 10.22 -10.73 -1.93
C ALA A 235 11.03 -9.85 -0.97
N MET A 236 11.86 -8.97 -1.50
CA MET A 236 12.67 -8.03 -0.72
C MET A 236 11.80 -7.05 0.08
N LEU A 237 10.74 -6.50 -0.52
CA LEU A 237 9.83 -5.60 0.18
C LEU A 237 9.12 -6.31 1.35
N LEU A 238 8.66 -7.54 1.13
CA LEU A 238 8.06 -8.36 2.19
C LEU A 238 9.07 -8.66 3.29
N PHE A 239 10.30 -8.98 2.92
CA PHE A 239 11.39 -9.26 3.86
C PHE A 239 11.69 -8.06 4.76
N PHE A 240 11.85 -6.86 4.20
CA PHE A 240 12.04 -5.65 5.00
C PHE A 240 10.82 -5.31 5.86
N THR A 241 9.61 -5.51 5.33
CA THR A 241 8.37 -5.32 6.11
C THR A 241 8.32 -6.26 7.30
N PHE A 242 8.70 -7.52 7.11
CA PHE A 242 8.79 -8.53 8.16
C PHE A 242 9.79 -8.13 9.25
N LEU A 243 11.01 -7.73 8.86
CA LEU A 243 12.03 -7.30 9.83
C LEU A 243 11.60 -6.05 10.58
N ALA A 244 11.01 -5.07 9.90
CA ALA A 244 10.50 -3.85 10.53
C ALA A 244 9.41 -4.18 11.57
N MET A 245 8.43 -5.02 11.21
CA MET A 245 7.35 -5.42 12.12
C MET A 245 7.87 -6.22 13.32
N LEU A 246 8.82 -7.14 13.08
CA LEU A 246 9.43 -7.94 14.14
C LEU A 246 10.22 -7.04 15.11
N TYR A 247 10.99 -6.09 14.59
CA TYR A 247 11.70 -5.10 15.40
C TYR A 247 10.74 -4.24 16.21
N LEU A 248 9.67 -3.72 15.61
CA LEU A 248 8.67 -2.91 16.30
C LEU A 248 7.96 -3.68 17.42
N ALA A 249 7.70 -4.97 17.22
CA ALA A 249 7.05 -5.79 18.23
C ALA A 249 7.97 -6.20 19.39
N THR A 250 9.24 -6.52 19.08
CA THR A 250 10.20 -7.10 20.05
C THR A 250 11.16 -6.08 20.67
N GLY A 251 11.45 -4.98 19.98
CA GLY A 251 12.48 -4.00 20.35
C GLY A 251 13.92 -4.50 20.21
N GLN A 252 14.14 -5.68 19.61
CA GLN A 252 15.44 -6.34 19.61
C GLN A 252 16.15 -6.23 18.26
N TRP A 253 17.24 -5.45 18.23
CA TRP A 253 18.10 -5.28 17.04
C TRP A 253 18.73 -6.58 16.53
N GLY A 254 18.91 -7.58 17.41
CA GLY A 254 19.51 -8.87 17.04
C GLY A 254 18.77 -9.60 15.90
N TYR A 255 17.44 -9.53 15.86
CA TYR A 255 16.68 -10.15 14.76
C TYR A 255 16.85 -9.43 13.44
N VAL A 256 16.93 -8.10 13.50
CA VAL A 256 17.17 -7.28 12.30
C VAL A 256 18.55 -7.59 11.75
N ALA A 257 19.58 -7.62 12.61
CA ALA A 257 20.94 -7.95 12.20
C ALA A 257 21.05 -9.37 11.62
N GLY A 258 20.44 -10.37 12.28
CA GLY A 258 20.42 -11.75 11.79
C GLY A 258 19.67 -11.91 10.47
N GLY A 259 18.53 -11.21 10.32
CA GLY A 259 17.80 -11.17 9.06
C GLY A 259 18.64 -10.55 7.94
N LEU A 260 19.20 -9.37 8.17
CA LEU A 260 20.04 -8.70 7.17
C LEU A 260 21.22 -9.57 6.72
N ALA A 261 21.83 -10.33 7.64
CA ALA A 261 22.89 -11.28 7.31
C ALA A 261 22.42 -12.47 6.45
N LEU A 262 21.16 -12.88 6.54
CA LEU A 262 20.58 -13.93 5.68
C LEU A 262 20.22 -13.42 4.27
N PHE A 263 20.06 -12.11 4.12
CA PHE A 263 19.67 -11.47 2.85
C PHE A 263 20.87 -10.91 2.07
N GLY A 264 21.95 -10.54 2.77
CA GLY A 264 23.21 -10.06 2.18
C GLY A 264 24.18 -11.16 1.76
#